data_AF-J3N5W7-F1
#
_entry.id   AF-J3N5W7-F1
#
_cell.length_a   1.000
_cell.length_b   1.000
_cell.length_c   1.000
_cell.angle_alpha   90.00
_cell.angle_beta   90.00
_cell.angle_gamma   90.00
#
_symmetry.space_group_name_H-M   'P 1'
#
loop_
_entity.id
_entity.type
_entity.pdbx_description
1 polymer ?
#
loop_
_entity_poly.entity_id
_entity_poly.type
_entity_poly.pdbx_seq_one_letter_code
_entity_poly.pdbx_strand_id
1 'polypeptide(L)'
;MRVDLDCSNGRNTIGLFSHKKYSVSMGYATAAFVLAVLEGSTQPGVWFPEEPEGIAIESRKVLLERASQGTTNFVMNKPPWMIETDPKEVGLGIYV
;
A
#
# COMPACT_ATOMS: atom_id res chain seq x y z
N MET A 1 10.01 1.82 -0.40
CA MET A 1 9.42 2.57 0.72
C MET A 1 8.94 1.58 1.75
N ARG A 2 9.33 1.77 3.01
CA ARG A 2 8.83 1.02 4.16
C ARG A 2 8.14 2.01 5.08
N VAL A 3 6.97 1.67 5.58
CA VAL A 3 6.18 2.47 6.52
C VAL A 3 5.86 1.59 7.70
N ASP A 4 6.43 1.90 8.86
CA ASP A 4 6.12 1.24 10.13
C ASP A 4 5.11 2.12 10.89
N LEU A 5 4.05 1.50 11.39
CA LEU A 5 2.97 2.15 12.13
C LEU A 5 2.82 1.48 13.49
N ASP A 6 3.09 2.25 14.54
CA ASP A 6 2.83 1.89 15.93
C ASP A 6 1.45 2.39 16.34
N CYS A 7 0.54 1.47 16.63
CA CYS A 7 -0.81 1.80 17.07
C CYS A 7 -0.86 1.98 18.59
N SER A 8 -1.73 2.87 19.06
CA SER A 8 -1.94 3.14 20.49
C SER A 8 -2.38 1.93 21.32
N ASN A 9 -2.90 0.88 20.68
CA ASN A 9 -3.25 -0.39 21.31
C ASN A 9 -2.06 -1.38 21.42
N GLY A 10 -0.84 -0.92 21.18
CA GLY A 10 0.39 -1.73 21.24
C GLY A 10 0.60 -2.67 20.06
N ARG A 11 -0.20 -2.54 18.98
CA ARG A 11 -0.01 -3.30 17.75
C ARG A 11 0.90 -2.54 16.79
N ASN A 12 1.81 -3.26 16.15
CA ASN A 12 2.68 -2.70 15.12
C ASN A 12 2.29 -3.29 13.77
N THR A 13 2.23 -2.44 12.76
CA THR A 13 1.95 -2.86 11.38
C THR A 13 2.97 -2.25 10.44
N ILE A 14 3.29 -2.97 9.37
CA ILE A 14 4.25 -2.56 8.36
C ILE A 14 3.59 -2.56 6.98
N GLY A 15 3.91 -1.54 6.20
CA GLY A 15 3.72 -1.47 4.77
C GLY A 15 5.07 -1.49 4.05
N LEU A 16 5.17 -2.26 2.98
CA LEU A 16 6.36 -2.37 2.14
C LEU A 16 5.97 -2.21 0.67
N PHE A 17 6.63 -1.28 -0.01
CA PHE A 17 6.49 -1.05 -1.44
C PHE A 17 7.88 -1.00 -2.06
N SER A 18 8.22 -1.96 -2.91
CA SER A 18 9.55 -2.09 -3.50
C SER A 18 9.50 -2.24 -5.01
N HIS A 19 10.25 -1.41 -5.73
CA HIS A 19 10.36 -1.46 -7.19
C HIS A 19 11.82 -1.24 -7.60
N LYS A 20 12.32 -2.00 -8.59
CA LYS A 20 13.73 -1.93 -9.03
C LYS A 20 14.08 -0.66 -9.81
N LYS A 21 13.10 -0.07 -10.50
CA LYS A 21 13.24 1.12 -11.36
C LYS A 21 12.34 2.25 -10.90
N TYR A 22 12.88 3.29 -10.29
CA TYR A 22 12.08 4.37 -9.71
C TYR A 22 11.19 5.10 -10.74
N SER A 23 11.73 5.43 -11.91
CA SER A 23 10.99 6.15 -12.96
C SER A 23 9.74 5.39 -13.43
N VAL A 24 9.86 4.07 -13.61
CA VAL A 24 8.74 3.20 -14.00
C VAL A 24 7.71 3.11 -12.88
N SER A 25 8.17 2.97 -11.63
CA SER A 25 7.28 2.95 -10.46
C SER A 25 6.44 4.21 -10.34
N MET A 26 7.06 5.38 -10.56
CA MET A 26 6.36 6.65 -10.53
C MET A 26 5.36 6.76 -11.68
N GLY A 27 5.71 6.27 -12.88
CA GLY A 27 4.77 6.20 -14.00
C GLY A 27 3.50 5.41 -13.66
N TYR A 28 3.63 4.23 -13.05
CA TYR A 28 2.47 3.45 -12.61
C TYR A 28 1.66 4.13 -11.50
N ALA A 29 2.32 4.75 -10.51
CA ALA A 29 1.63 5.48 -9.45
C ALA A 29 0.83 6.68 -10.00
N THR A 30 1.41 7.47 -10.89
CA THR A 30 0.73 8.59 -11.55
C THR A 30 -0.43 8.10 -12.41
N ALA A 31 -0.25 7.03 -13.19
CA ALA A 31 -1.32 6.46 -14.01
C ALA A 31 -2.48 5.95 -13.17
N ALA A 32 -2.20 5.27 -12.06
CA ALA A 32 -3.23 4.80 -11.12
C ALA A 32 -4.02 5.96 -10.50
N PHE A 33 -3.33 7.05 -10.12
CA PHE A 33 -3.97 8.26 -9.61
C PHE A 33 -4.87 8.93 -10.65
N VAL A 34 -4.38 9.14 -11.87
CA VAL A 34 -5.17 9.70 -12.97
C VAL A 34 -6.41 8.84 -13.25
N LEU A 35 -6.29 7.52 -13.20
CA LEU A 35 -7.42 6.63 -13.40
C LEU A 35 -8.48 6.80 -12.30
N ALA A 36 -8.07 6.92 -11.03
CA ALA A 36 -9.00 7.18 -9.93
C ALA A 36 -9.73 8.54 -10.08
N VAL A 37 -9.04 9.57 -10.59
CA VAL A 37 -9.66 10.87 -10.92
C VAL A 37 -10.70 10.71 -12.02
N LEU A 38 -10.37 10.00 -13.11
CA LEU A 38 -11.28 9.78 -14.24
C LEU A 38 -12.49 8.92 -13.88
N GLU A 39 -12.34 8.00 -12.93
CA GLU A 39 -13.42 7.16 -12.39
C GLU A 39 -14.32 7.91 -11.38
N GLY A 40 -13.98 9.16 -11.03
CA GLY A 40 -14.78 9.99 -10.13
C GLY A 40 -14.54 9.72 -8.64
N SER A 41 -13.42 9.10 -8.27
CA SER A 41 -13.06 8.82 -6.87
C SER A 41 -12.53 10.04 -6.11
N THR A 42 -12.57 11.23 -6.71
CA THR A 42 -11.96 12.48 -6.22
C THR A 42 -12.96 13.62 -6.29
N GLN A 43 -13.00 14.49 -5.28
CA GLN A 43 -13.82 15.70 -5.30
C GLN A 43 -13.11 16.84 -6.06
N PRO A 44 -13.86 17.79 -6.64
CA PRO A 44 -13.27 18.99 -7.21
C PRO A 44 -12.44 19.76 -6.18
N GLY A 45 -11.24 20.23 -6.56
CA GLY A 45 -10.38 21.04 -5.70
C GLY A 45 -8.90 20.66 -5.82
N VAL A 46 -8.11 21.17 -4.89
CA VAL A 46 -6.69 20.81 -4.73
C VAL A 46 -6.58 20.02 -3.44
N TRP A 47 -6.30 18.74 -3.57
CA TRP A 47 -6.32 17.79 -2.46
C TRP A 47 -5.07 16.93 -2.48
N PHE A 48 -4.63 16.51 -1.32
CA PHE A 48 -3.67 15.44 -1.19
C PHE A 48 -4.37 14.07 -1.34
N PRO A 49 -3.73 13.06 -1.96
CA PRO A 49 -4.37 11.75 -2.17
C PRO A 49 -4.83 11.04 -0.89
N GLU A 50 -4.23 11.33 0.26
CA GLU A 50 -4.58 10.78 1.56
C GLU A 50 -5.76 11.48 2.25
N GLU A 51 -6.20 12.63 1.74
CA GLU A 51 -7.38 13.34 2.23
C GLU A 51 -8.66 12.63 1.74
N PRO A 52 -9.74 12.60 2.54
CA PRO A 52 -11.01 11.98 2.13
C PRO A 52 -11.59 12.57 0.83
N GLU A 53 -11.42 13.88 0.62
CA GLU A 53 -11.83 14.61 -0.57
C GLU A 53 -10.93 14.33 -1.78
N GLY A 54 -9.65 14.03 -1.52
CA GLY A 54 -8.65 13.71 -2.53
C GLY A 54 -8.87 12.34 -3.15
N ILE A 55 -8.76 11.27 -2.37
CA ILE A 55 -9.16 9.91 -2.79
C ILE A 55 -10.07 9.32 -1.72
N ALA A 56 -11.30 9.00 -2.13
CA ALA A 56 -12.28 8.34 -1.28
C ALA A 56 -11.70 7.08 -0.64
N ILE A 57 -11.95 6.86 0.66
CA ILE A 57 -11.28 5.84 1.47
C ILE A 57 -11.45 4.44 0.87
N GLU A 58 -12.65 4.14 0.36
CA GLU A 58 -13.00 2.90 -0.31
C GLU A 58 -12.20 2.65 -1.60
N SER A 59 -11.73 3.71 -2.27
CA SER A 59 -10.98 3.64 -3.52
C SER A 59 -9.47 3.50 -3.31
N ARG A 60 -8.97 3.77 -2.10
CA ARG A 60 -7.51 3.78 -1.81
C ARG A 60 -6.86 2.42 -1.99
N LYS A 61 -7.56 1.33 -1.64
CA LYS A 61 -7.05 -0.03 -1.84
C LYS A 61 -6.80 -0.31 -3.32
N VAL A 62 -7.79 -0.02 -4.16
CA VAL A 62 -7.71 -0.23 -5.61
C VAL A 62 -6.63 0.65 -6.25
N LEU A 63 -6.54 1.92 -5.81
CA LEU A 63 -5.47 2.84 -6.22
C LEU A 63 -4.08 2.23 -5.96
N LEU A 64 -3.83 1.77 -4.73
CA LEU A 64 -2.53 1.25 -4.33
C LEU A 64 -2.20 -0.07 -5.03
N GLU A 65 -3.19 -0.95 -5.24
CA GLU A 65 -3.04 -2.19 -6.01
C GLU A 65 -2.60 -1.87 -7.45
N ARG A 66 -3.26 -0.93 -8.13
CA ARG A 66 -2.87 -0.49 -9.47
C ARG A 66 -1.48 0.16 -9.48
N ALA A 67 -1.19 1.03 -8.51
CA ALA A 67 0.11 1.69 -8.39
C ALA A 67 1.26 0.70 -8.13
N SER A 68 0.96 -0.47 -7.53
CA SER A 68 1.93 -1.52 -7.25
C SER A 68 2.32 -2.36 -8.47
N GLN A 69 1.82 -2.06 -9.66
CA GLN A 69 2.20 -2.76 -10.87
C GLN A 69 3.72 -2.73 -11.09
N GLY A 70 4.30 -3.90 -11.35
CA GLY A 70 5.75 -4.07 -11.54
C GLY A 70 6.58 -4.06 -10.26
N THR A 71 5.96 -3.91 -9.08
CA THR A 71 6.68 -4.02 -7.80
C THR A 71 7.24 -5.42 -7.60
N THR A 72 8.41 -5.49 -6.97
CA THR A 72 8.99 -6.74 -6.48
C THR A 72 8.29 -7.19 -5.19
N ASN A 73 7.83 -6.24 -4.39
CA ASN A 73 7.15 -6.50 -3.12
C ASN A 73 6.13 -5.39 -2.84
N PHE A 74 4.88 -5.77 -2.60
CA PHE A 74 3.80 -4.89 -2.18
C PHE A 74 3.03 -5.58 -1.06
N VAL A 75 3.22 -5.09 0.16
CA VAL A 75 2.59 -5.60 1.38
C VAL A 75 2.04 -4.42 2.16
N MET A 76 0.81 -4.56 2.65
CA MET A 76 0.14 -3.55 3.46
C MET A 76 -0.47 -4.22 4.69
N ASN A 77 -0.45 -3.52 5.83
CA ASN A 77 -1.15 -3.91 7.06
C ASN A 77 -0.75 -5.31 7.58
N LYS A 78 0.53 -5.68 7.47
CA LYS A 78 1.04 -6.94 8.04
C LYS A 78 1.82 -6.67 9.33
N PRO A 79 1.91 -7.64 10.25
CA PRO A 79 2.80 -7.50 11.40
C PRO A 79 4.28 -7.64 10.96
N PRO A 80 5.24 -6.95 11.60
CA PRO A 80 6.65 -6.94 11.20
C PRO A 80 7.29 -8.33 11.04
N TRP A 81 7.00 -9.25 11.97
CA TRP A 81 7.57 -10.61 11.97
C TRP A 81 7.24 -11.44 10.72
N MET A 82 6.12 -11.12 10.03
CA MET A 82 5.72 -11.83 8.81
C MET A 82 6.50 -11.36 7.57
N ILE A 83 7.21 -10.23 7.67
CA ILE A 83 8.02 -9.67 6.58
C ILE A 83 9.51 -9.85 6.85
N GLU A 84 9.93 -9.70 8.11
CA GLU A 84 11.34 -9.73 8.50
C GLU A 84 11.89 -11.15 8.65
N THR A 85 11.01 -12.11 8.93
CA THR A 85 11.35 -13.53 9.08
C THR A 85 10.74 -14.32 7.91
N ASP A 86 11.42 -15.38 7.46
CA ASP A 86 10.85 -16.37 6.52
C ASP A 86 10.06 -17.41 7.34
N PRO A 87 8.74 -17.25 7.54
CA PRO A 87 8.00 -17.99 8.54
C PRO A 87 7.82 -19.43 8.06
N LYS A 88 8.29 -20.40 8.83
CA LYS A 88 8.09 -21.82 8.50
C LYS A 88 6.80 -22.31 9.16
N GLU A 89 5.85 -22.78 8.35
CA GLU A 89 4.65 -23.43 8.88
C GLU A 89 5.05 -24.79 9.46
N VAL A 90 4.83 -24.96 10.76
CA VAL A 90 5.18 -26.19 11.49
C VAL A 90 3.96 -27.11 11.65
N GLY A 91 2.79 -26.68 11.16
CA GLY A 91 1.51 -27.42 11.14
C GLY A 91 0.40 -26.75 11.95
N LEU A 92 -0.86 -27.07 11.63
CA LEU A 92 -2.08 -26.56 12.31
C LEU A 92 -2.19 -25.02 12.37
N GLY A 93 -1.62 -24.31 11.39
CA GLY A 93 -1.62 -22.85 11.35
C GLY A 93 -0.64 -22.17 12.33
N ILE A 94 0.34 -22.91 12.85
CA ILE A 94 1.44 -22.39 13.68
C ILE A 94 2.65 -22.08 12.80
N TYR A 95 3.19 -20.87 12.95
CA TYR A 95 4.36 -20.37 12.21
C TYR A 95 5.49 -20.05 13.20
N VAL A 96 6.73 -20.41 12.85
CA VAL A 96 7.96 -20.11 13.60
C VAL A 96 8.98 -19.43 12.69
#